data_AF-A0A918AF06-F1
#
_entry.id   AF-A0A918AF06-F1
#
_cell.length_a   1.000
_cell.length_b   1.000
_cell.length_c   1.000
_cell.angle_alpha   90.00
_cell.angle_beta   90.00
_cell.angle_gamma   90.00
#
_symmetry.space_group_name_H-M   'P 1'
#
loop_
_entity.id
_entity.type
_entity.pdbx_description
1 polymer ?
#
loop_
_entity_poly.entity_id
_entity_poly.type
_entity_poly.pdbx_seq_one_letter_code
_entity_poly.pdbx_strand_id
1 'polypeptide(L)'
;MLYVFGFERIGVAVSDIYFRDPNPSKGQEGAERGVRLEVRELAQGELKGTVYSARPIHVDRPIWRVDLLESVDGRPGSFDRTHHHPVFTGWDPGPRVFARELSSDPLKWLEGRLSDLDGVLEQAGAGHDAAEDADALRASAPEIIDCVERLLAKVRAGELGRAPDDGTALAVRASWL
;
A
#
# COMPACT_ATOMS: atom_id res chain seq x y z
N MET A 1 11.80 -2.00 -0.55
CA MET A 1 11.59 -3.38 -1.05
C MET A 1 10.19 -3.45 -1.61
N LEU A 2 9.99 -3.98 -2.82
CA LEU A 2 8.66 -4.07 -3.45
C LEU A 2 8.23 -5.53 -3.60
N TYR A 3 7.01 -5.84 -3.20
CA TYR A 3 6.30 -7.08 -3.50
C TYR A 3 5.04 -6.74 -4.30
N VAL A 4 4.70 -7.58 -5.28
CA VAL A 4 3.48 -7.44 -6.06
C VAL A 4 2.81 -8.80 -6.16
N PHE A 5 1.56 -8.87 -5.74
CA PHE A 5 0.67 -10.00 -5.95
C PHE A 5 -0.25 -9.65 -7.12
N GLY A 6 -0.08 -10.33 -8.26
CA GLY A 6 -0.86 -10.09 -9.46
C GLY A 6 -1.97 -11.11 -9.62
N PHE A 7 -3.18 -10.61 -9.90
CA PHE A 7 -4.34 -11.38 -10.33
C PHE A 7 -4.59 -11.10 -11.83
N GLU A 8 -5.79 -11.34 -12.36
CA GLU A 8 -6.04 -11.14 -13.79
C GLU A 8 -6.03 -9.64 -14.14
N ARG A 9 -6.65 -8.80 -13.31
CA ARG A 9 -6.86 -7.36 -13.55
C ARG A 9 -6.51 -6.48 -12.36
N ILE A 10 -6.29 -7.08 -11.20
CA ILE A 10 -5.91 -6.40 -9.97
C ILE A 10 -4.50 -6.81 -9.55
N GLY A 11 -3.73 -5.83 -9.08
CA GLY A 11 -2.46 -6.04 -8.41
C GLY A 11 -2.52 -5.50 -6.98
N VAL A 12 -1.91 -6.21 -6.04
CA VAL A 12 -1.65 -5.72 -4.69
C VAL A 12 -0.16 -5.44 -4.57
N ALA A 13 0.22 -4.17 -4.53
CA ALA A 13 1.60 -3.73 -4.40
C ALA A 13 1.90 -3.37 -2.94
N VAL A 14 3.02 -3.85 -2.40
CA VAL A 14 3.42 -3.65 -1.01
C VAL A 14 4.88 -3.22 -0.93
N SER A 15 5.16 -2.12 -0.22
CA SER A 15 6.53 -1.65 0.01
C SER A 15 6.69 -1.04 1.40
N ASP A 16 7.89 -1.13 1.95
CA ASP A 16 8.29 -0.26 3.04
C ASP A 16 8.41 1.19 2.54
N ILE A 17 8.22 2.13 3.47
CA ILE A 17 8.28 3.55 3.19
C ILE A 17 8.90 4.32 4.36
N TYR A 18 9.70 5.32 4.03
CA TYR A 18 9.99 6.48 4.87
C TYR A 18 9.40 7.72 4.22
N PHE A 19 8.64 8.50 4.99
CA PHE A 19 7.90 9.64 4.50
C PHE A 19 8.05 10.84 5.44
N ARG A 20 8.24 12.03 4.88
CA ARG A 20 8.19 13.30 5.62
C ARG A 20 7.35 14.29 4.84
N ASP A 21 6.21 14.64 5.43
CA ASP A 21 5.33 15.68 4.90
C ASP A 21 5.96 17.07 5.16
N PRO A 22 6.18 17.91 4.14
CA PRO A 22 6.62 19.29 4.36
C PRO A 22 5.54 20.17 5.00
N ASN A 23 4.26 19.81 4.91
CA ASN A 23 3.13 20.58 5.42
C ASN A 23 2.21 19.71 6.31
N PRO A 24 2.73 19.14 7.41
CA PRO A 24 1.97 18.20 8.22
C PRO A 24 0.75 18.88 8.84
N SER A 25 -0.35 18.14 8.90
CA SER A 25 -1.48 18.53 9.74
C SER A 25 -1.09 18.50 11.22
N LYS A 26 -1.81 19.26 12.05
CA LYS A 26 -1.56 19.29 13.50
C LYS A 26 -1.59 17.88 14.08
N GLY A 27 -0.54 17.51 14.81
CA GLY A 27 -0.38 16.19 15.41
C GLY A 27 0.22 15.16 14.46
N GLN A 28 0.48 15.48 13.18
CA GLN A 28 1.13 14.64 12.16
C GLN A 28 2.55 15.10 11.83
N GLU A 29 3.16 15.90 12.71
CA GLU A 29 4.50 16.42 12.51
C GLU A 29 5.55 15.30 12.62
N GLY A 30 6.69 15.54 11.96
CA GLY A 30 7.84 14.63 11.96
C GLY A 30 7.85 13.67 10.77
N ALA A 31 8.82 12.77 10.77
CA ALA A 31 8.90 11.70 9.79
C ALA A 31 8.07 10.50 10.23
N GLU A 32 7.56 9.78 9.23
CA GLU A 32 6.75 8.57 9.35
C GLU A 32 7.48 7.43 8.65
N ARG A 33 7.35 6.21 9.17
CA ARG A 33 7.84 5.00 8.49
C ARG A 33 6.87 3.85 8.67
N GLY A 34 6.97 2.84 7.82
CA GLY A 34 6.12 1.65 7.93
C GLY A 34 5.97 0.94 6.60
N VAL A 35 4.79 0.37 6.38
CA VAL A 35 4.45 -0.36 5.15
C VAL A 35 3.25 0.30 4.48
N ARG A 36 3.39 0.53 3.18
CA ARG A 36 2.31 0.95 2.30
C ARG A 36 1.84 -0.23 1.45
N LEU A 37 0.54 -0.37 1.31
CA LEU A 37 -0.09 -1.30 0.40
C LEU A 37 -1.08 -0.57 -0.50
N GLU A 38 -1.02 -0.84 -1.80
CA GLU A 38 -1.95 -0.33 -2.80
C GLU A 38 -2.63 -1.46 -3.54
N VAL A 39 -3.95 -1.37 -3.70
CA VAL A 39 -4.69 -2.12 -4.71
C VAL A 39 -4.68 -1.30 -5.99
N ARG A 40 -4.26 -1.90 -7.09
CA ARG A 40 -3.97 -1.24 -8.37
C ARG A 40 -4.56 -2.02 -9.53
N GLU A 41 -4.82 -1.33 -10.63
CA GLU A 41 -5.09 -1.99 -11.90
C GLU A 41 -3.83 -2.75 -12.36
N LEU A 42 -4.01 -3.98 -12.85
CA LEU A 42 -2.98 -4.79 -13.47
C LEU A 42 -3.33 -4.96 -14.95
N ALA A 43 -2.38 -4.67 -15.83
CA ALA A 43 -2.58 -4.79 -17.27
C ALA A 43 -1.46 -5.59 -17.93
N GLN A 44 -1.86 -6.49 -18.83
CA GLN A 44 -0.92 -7.16 -19.71
C GLN A 44 -0.58 -6.27 -20.91
N GLY A 45 0.71 -6.03 -21.14
CA GLY A 45 1.19 -5.27 -22.28
C GLY A 45 1.21 -6.09 -23.57
N GLU A 46 1.30 -5.38 -24.70
CA GLU A 46 1.44 -6.02 -26.01
C GLU A 46 2.72 -6.88 -26.12
N LEU A 47 2.61 -7.98 -26.86
CA LEU A 47 3.73 -8.85 -27.20
C LEU A 47 4.76 -8.06 -28.03
N LYS A 48 6.02 -8.04 -27.57
CA LYS A 48 7.07 -7.20 -28.19
C LYS A 48 7.89 -7.90 -29.27
N GLY A 49 7.60 -9.17 -29.55
CA GLY A 49 8.30 -9.95 -30.57
C GLY A 49 7.48 -11.14 -31.04
N THR A 50 8.13 -12.30 -31.12
CA THR A 50 7.47 -13.55 -31.55
C THR A 50 6.55 -14.08 -30.46
N VAL A 51 5.80 -15.14 -30.79
CA VAL A 51 4.95 -15.88 -29.84
C VAL A 51 5.69 -16.38 -28.59
N TYR A 52 7.02 -16.52 -28.65
CA TYR A 52 7.86 -16.95 -27.53
C TYR A 52 8.39 -15.79 -26.68
N SER A 53 8.12 -14.54 -27.05
CA SER A 53 8.62 -13.38 -26.30
C SER A 53 7.84 -13.16 -25.01
N ALA A 54 8.53 -12.68 -23.98
CA ALA A 54 7.88 -12.22 -22.76
C ALA A 54 6.97 -11.03 -23.07
N ARG A 55 5.87 -10.92 -22.31
CA ARG A 55 4.98 -9.77 -22.35
C ARG A 55 5.29 -8.82 -21.19
N PRO A 56 5.25 -7.49 -21.39
CA PRO A 56 5.25 -6.56 -20.28
C PRO A 56 4.05 -6.79 -19.35
N ILE A 57 4.24 -6.55 -18.07
CA ILE A 57 3.19 -6.55 -17.04
C ILE A 57 3.22 -5.17 -16.38
N HIS A 58 2.08 -4.48 -16.38
CA HIS A 58 1.94 -3.14 -15.86
C HIS A 58 1.20 -3.18 -14.53
N VAL A 59 1.84 -2.67 -13.47
CA VAL A 59 1.19 -2.34 -12.20
C VAL A 59 0.79 -0.88 -12.28
N ASP A 60 -0.45 -0.65 -12.71
CA ASP A 60 -0.92 0.64 -13.22
C ASP A 60 -1.68 1.44 -12.16
N ARG A 61 -2.75 2.16 -12.51
CA ARG A 61 -3.41 3.15 -11.67
C ARG A 61 -3.79 2.61 -10.27
N PRO A 62 -3.51 3.38 -9.19
CA PRO A 62 -3.97 3.02 -7.85
C PRO A 62 -5.49 3.21 -7.72
N ILE A 63 -6.11 2.25 -7.03
CA ILE A 63 -7.55 2.24 -6.75
C ILE A 63 -7.78 2.58 -5.28
N TRP A 64 -7.00 1.94 -4.40
CA TRP A 64 -7.12 2.05 -2.95
C TRP A 64 -5.75 1.91 -2.30
N ARG A 65 -5.54 2.59 -1.17
CA ARG A 65 -4.27 2.53 -0.43
C ARG A 65 -4.49 2.44 1.06
N VAL A 66 -3.65 1.68 1.73
CA VAL A 66 -3.47 1.72 3.18
C VAL A 66 -2.01 2.01 3.52
N ASP A 67 -1.83 2.80 4.55
CA ASP A 67 -0.55 3.22 5.09
C ASP A 67 -0.49 2.75 6.55
N LEU A 68 0.25 1.65 6.80
CA LEU A 68 0.50 1.08 8.13
C LEU A 68 1.76 1.70 8.72
N LEU A 69 1.63 2.95 9.17
CA LEU A 69 2.75 3.79 9.55
C LEU A 69 2.82 4.09 11.04
N GLU A 70 4.01 4.45 11.48
CA GLU A 70 4.34 4.98 12.80
C GLU A 70 5.22 6.22 12.68
N SER A 71 5.21 7.08 13.71
CA SER A 71 6.21 8.15 13.83
C SER A 71 7.61 7.55 14.03
N VAL A 72 8.60 8.09 13.31
CA VAL A 72 10.01 7.64 13.39
C VAL A 72 10.59 7.86 14.79
N ASP A 73 10.27 8.99 15.42
CA ASP A 73 10.70 9.35 16.77
C ASP A 73 9.80 8.75 17.87
N GLY A 74 8.75 8.03 17.46
CA GLY A 74 7.78 7.38 18.33
C GLY A 74 8.23 6.00 18.84
N ARG A 75 7.35 5.37 19.61
CA ARG A 75 7.54 3.99 20.06
C ARG A 75 7.39 3.04 18.86
N PRO A 76 8.37 2.19 18.55
CA PRO A 76 8.21 1.18 17.49
C PRO A 76 7.00 0.28 17.73
N GLY A 77 6.24 0.00 16.68
CA GLY A 77 4.98 -0.72 16.70
C GLY A 77 3.77 0.10 17.20
N SER A 78 3.86 1.44 17.29
CA SER A 78 2.77 2.30 17.77
C SER A 78 1.57 2.35 16.83
N PHE A 79 1.81 2.24 15.51
CA PHE A 79 0.80 2.44 14.47
C PHE A 79 0.05 3.79 14.55
N ASP A 80 0.65 4.79 15.20
CA ASP A 80 0.07 6.12 15.48
C ASP A 80 -0.09 7.02 14.25
N ARG A 81 0.32 6.51 13.08
CA ARG A 81 0.17 7.16 11.77
C ARG A 81 -0.65 6.32 10.80
N THR A 82 -1.29 5.25 11.26
CA THR A 82 -2.03 4.35 10.37
C THR A 82 -3.29 5.01 9.82
N HIS A 83 -3.45 4.95 8.50
CA HIS A 83 -4.62 5.49 7.78
C HIS A 83 -4.83 4.76 6.46
N HIS A 84 -5.97 5.00 5.82
CA HIS A 84 -6.21 4.58 4.44
C HIS A 84 -6.63 5.76 3.55
N HIS A 85 -6.58 5.54 2.25
CA HIS A 85 -7.12 6.41 1.22
C HIS A 85 -8.15 5.63 0.42
N PRO A 86 -9.45 5.91 0.62
CA PRO A 86 -10.51 5.08 0.04
C PRO A 86 -10.74 5.36 -1.45
N VAL A 87 -10.29 6.52 -1.93
CA VAL A 87 -10.50 7.02 -3.28
C VAL A 87 -9.23 7.69 -3.80
N PHE A 88 -9.04 7.67 -5.12
CA PHE A 88 -7.99 8.37 -5.83
C PHE A 88 -8.57 9.28 -6.92
N THR A 89 -7.92 10.42 -7.16
CA THR A 89 -8.16 11.25 -8.35
C THR A 89 -6.95 11.12 -9.26
N GLY A 90 -7.07 10.34 -10.34
CA GLY A 90 -5.92 9.99 -11.18
C GLY A 90 -4.89 9.18 -10.38
N TRP A 91 -3.73 9.79 -10.13
CA TRP A 91 -2.62 9.19 -9.37
C TRP A 91 -2.53 9.72 -7.94
N ASP A 92 -3.31 10.75 -7.61
CA ASP A 92 -3.25 11.39 -6.30
C ASP A 92 -4.25 10.75 -5.33
N PRO A 93 -3.81 10.36 -4.13
CA PRO A 93 -4.70 9.85 -3.11
C PRO A 93 -5.65 10.94 -2.61
N GLY A 94 -6.88 10.56 -2.26
CA GLY A 94 -7.77 11.43 -1.50
C GLY A 94 -7.25 11.72 -0.07
N PRO A 95 -8.04 12.39 0.79
CA PRO A 95 -7.66 12.68 2.17
C PRO A 95 -7.32 11.41 2.98
N ARG A 96 -6.47 11.57 4.01
CA ARG A 96 -6.19 10.51 4.99
C ARG A 96 -7.46 10.20 5.78
N VAL A 97 -7.85 8.93 5.86
CA VAL A 97 -8.97 8.47 6.69
C VAL A 97 -8.43 7.60 7.83
N PHE A 98 -8.70 8.03 9.05
CA PHE A 98 -8.33 7.33 10.28
C PHE A 98 -9.52 6.54 10.80
N ALA A 99 -9.48 5.22 10.64
CA ALA A 99 -10.50 4.32 11.19
C ALA A 99 -10.03 3.77 12.55
N ARG A 100 -10.92 3.75 13.53
CA ARG A 100 -10.59 3.29 14.88
C ARG A 100 -10.14 1.83 14.88
N GLU A 101 -10.82 1.01 14.09
CA GLU A 101 -10.56 -0.42 13.93
C GLU A 101 -9.18 -0.64 13.31
N LEU A 102 -8.84 0.15 12.29
CA LEU A 102 -7.53 0.14 11.64
C LEU A 102 -6.41 0.51 12.64
N SER A 103 -6.60 1.52 13.49
CA SER A 103 -5.61 1.84 14.52
C SER A 103 -5.52 0.81 15.64
N SER A 104 -6.57 0.03 15.89
CA SER A 104 -6.62 -0.94 17.00
C SER A 104 -6.01 -2.29 16.63
N ASP A 105 -6.27 -2.77 15.42
CA ASP A 105 -5.75 -4.03 14.89
C ASP A 105 -5.53 -3.91 13.37
N PRO A 106 -4.40 -3.28 12.96
CA PRO A 106 -4.21 -2.90 11.55
C PRO A 106 -4.16 -4.09 10.60
N LEU A 107 -3.57 -5.22 11.01
CA LEU A 107 -3.43 -6.39 10.16
C LEU A 107 -4.77 -7.11 9.97
N LYS A 108 -5.54 -7.30 11.04
CA LYS A 108 -6.90 -7.86 10.94
C LYS A 108 -7.82 -6.96 10.12
N TRP A 109 -7.71 -5.64 10.30
CA TRP A 109 -8.48 -4.69 9.50
C TRP A 109 -8.12 -4.78 8.02
N LEU A 110 -6.84 -4.86 7.70
CA LEU A 110 -6.35 -5.02 6.33
C LEU A 110 -6.83 -6.33 5.71
N GLU A 111 -6.72 -7.45 6.42
CA GLU A 111 -7.21 -8.75 5.97
C GLU A 111 -8.70 -8.70 5.63
N GLY A 112 -9.49 -8.02 6.47
CA GLY A 112 -10.92 -7.79 6.22
C GLY A 112 -11.19 -7.02 4.92
N ARG A 113 -10.39 -5.98 4.61
CA ARG A 113 -10.53 -5.22 3.35
C ARG A 113 -10.07 -6.03 2.14
N LEU A 114 -8.98 -6.79 2.24
CA LEU A 114 -8.55 -7.67 1.15
C LEU A 114 -9.58 -8.78 0.89
N SER A 115 -10.22 -9.30 1.93
CA SER A 115 -11.27 -10.32 1.78
C SER A 115 -12.57 -9.79 1.16
N ASP A 116 -12.73 -8.46 1.10
CA ASP A 116 -13.89 -7.72 0.60
C ASP A 116 -13.47 -6.79 -0.56
N LEU A 117 -12.88 -7.37 -1.61
CA LEU A 117 -12.47 -6.61 -2.79
C LEU A 117 -13.65 -5.83 -3.41
N ASP A 118 -14.82 -6.45 -3.50
CA ASP A 118 -16.02 -5.80 -4.06
C ASP A 118 -16.36 -4.52 -3.31
N GLY A 119 -16.38 -4.56 -1.97
CA GLY A 119 -16.61 -3.37 -1.14
C GLY A 119 -15.47 -2.34 -1.20
N VAL A 120 -14.24 -2.75 -1.52
CA VAL A 120 -13.13 -1.81 -1.82
C VAL A 120 -13.34 -1.11 -3.16
N LEU A 121 -13.71 -1.85 -4.21
CA LEU A 121 -13.92 -1.31 -5.55
C LEU A 121 -15.15 -0.40 -5.61
N GLU A 122 -16.25 -0.79 -4.98
CA GLU A 122 -17.47 0.03 -4.87
C GLU A 122 -17.15 1.35 -4.17
N GLN A 123 -16.45 1.31 -3.04
CA GLN A 123 -16.03 2.50 -2.29
C GLN A 123 -15.13 3.42 -3.13
N ALA A 124 -14.23 2.85 -3.93
CA ALA A 124 -13.33 3.59 -4.81
C ALA A 124 -14.04 4.16 -6.05
N GLY A 125 -15.29 3.77 -6.31
CA GLY A 125 -15.99 4.07 -7.57
C GLY A 125 -15.33 3.41 -8.78
N ALA A 126 -14.56 2.34 -8.57
CA ALA A 126 -13.96 1.55 -9.63
C ALA A 126 -15.01 0.60 -10.21
N GLY A 127 -15.08 0.51 -11.55
CA GLY A 127 -16.06 -0.34 -12.23
C GLY A 127 -15.91 -1.83 -11.88
N HIS A 128 -16.99 -2.59 -12.00
CA HIS A 128 -17.13 -4.00 -11.61
C HIS A 128 -16.31 -4.99 -12.45
N ASP A 129 -15.44 -4.52 -13.35
CA ASP A 129 -14.70 -5.37 -14.29
C ASP A 129 -13.55 -6.16 -13.61
N ALA A 130 -13.41 -6.05 -12.28
CA ALA A 130 -12.42 -6.76 -11.47
C ALA A 130 -13.05 -7.76 -10.48
N ALA A 131 -14.36 -7.99 -10.54
CA ALA A 131 -15.06 -8.92 -9.65
C ALA A 131 -14.55 -10.37 -9.75
N GLU A 132 -14.02 -10.77 -10.92
CA GLU A 132 -13.42 -12.10 -11.13
C GLU A 132 -12.17 -12.35 -10.25
N ASP A 133 -11.46 -11.29 -9.84
CA ASP A 133 -10.28 -11.39 -8.99
C ASP A 133 -10.62 -11.51 -7.49
N ALA A 134 -11.87 -11.24 -7.09
CA ALA A 134 -12.25 -11.16 -5.67
C ALA A 134 -12.02 -12.48 -4.91
N ASP A 135 -12.37 -13.62 -5.52
CA ASP A 135 -12.18 -14.93 -4.90
C ASP A 135 -10.69 -15.29 -4.77
N ALA A 136 -9.91 -15.02 -5.82
CA ALA A 136 -8.47 -15.27 -5.81
C ALA A 136 -7.75 -14.38 -4.80
N LEU A 137 -8.11 -13.09 -4.73
CA LEU A 137 -7.52 -12.15 -3.79
C LEU A 137 -7.88 -12.50 -2.34
N ARG A 138 -9.13 -12.91 -2.08
CA ARG A 138 -9.55 -13.40 -0.77
C ARG A 138 -8.76 -14.65 -0.36
N ALA A 139 -8.55 -15.60 -1.26
CA ALA A 139 -7.77 -16.80 -0.99
C ALA A 139 -6.28 -16.49 -0.71
N SER A 140 -5.73 -15.47 -1.37
CA SER A 140 -4.34 -15.03 -1.19
C SER A 140 -4.13 -14.03 -0.05
N ALA A 141 -5.20 -13.52 0.58
CA ALA A 141 -5.11 -12.52 1.64
C ALA A 141 -4.16 -12.92 2.78
N PRO A 142 -4.16 -14.17 3.29
CA PRO A 142 -3.20 -14.59 4.32
C PRO A 142 -1.74 -14.41 3.90
N GLU A 143 -1.39 -14.74 2.65
CA GLU A 143 -0.01 -14.60 2.14
C GLU A 143 0.40 -13.12 2.03
N ILE A 144 -0.53 -12.26 1.61
CA ILE A 144 -0.32 -10.82 1.54
C ILE A 144 -0.10 -10.25 2.95
N ILE A 145 -0.89 -10.68 3.93
CA ILE A 145 -0.75 -10.28 5.33
C ILE A 145 0.58 -10.73 5.91
N ASP A 146 0.99 -11.97 5.67
CA ASP A 146 2.31 -12.47 6.09
C ASP A 146 3.44 -11.64 5.48
N CYS A 147 3.29 -11.20 4.22
CA CYS A 147 4.26 -10.32 3.56
C CYS A 147 4.34 -8.95 4.24
N VAL A 148 3.20 -8.34 4.54
CA VAL A 148 3.11 -7.07 5.26
C VAL A 148 3.72 -7.19 6.65
N GLU A 149 3.43 -8.26 7.39
CA GLU A 149 3.98 -8.49 8.73
C GLU A 149 5.51 -8.63 8.70
N ARG A 150 6.05 -9.38 7.73
CA ARG A 150 7.52 -9.49 7.53
C ARG A 150 8.16 -8.14 7.23
N LEU A 151 7.53 -7.32 6.39
CA LEU A 151 8.04 -5.97 6.10
C LEU A 151 8.00 -5.07 7.33
N LEU A 152 6.89 -5.08 8.08
CA LEU A 152 6.77 -4.33 9.34
C LEU A 152 7.83 -4.75 10.36
N ALA A 153 8.11 -6.05 10.49
CA ALA A 153 9.16 -6.56 11.36
C ALA A 153 10.55 -6.00 10.97
N LYS A 154 10.86 -5.95 9.67
CA LYS A 154 12.11 -5.36 9.17
C LYS A 154 12.19 -3.84 9.35
N VAL A 155 11.08 -3.12 9.20
CA VAL A 155 11.03 -1.68 9.50
C VAL A 155 11.31 -1.44 10.98
N ARG A 156 10.70 -2.24 11.87
CA ARG A 156 10.94 -2.15 13.33
C ARG A 156 12.38 -2.52 13.72
N ALA A 157 13.00 -3.45 13.00
CA ALA A 157 14.41 -3.78 13.15
C ALA A 157 15.36 -2.69 12.59
N GLY A 158 14.82 -1.66 11.92
CA GLY A 158 15.61 -0.60 11.31
C GLY A 158 16.30 -1.01 10.00
N GLU A 159 15.91 -2.13 9.40
CA GLU A 159 16.48 -2.63 8.14
C GLU A 159 15.83 -1.98 6.91
N LEU A 160 14.56 -1.58 7.03
CA LEU A 160 13.72 -0.99 5.99
C LEU A 160 13.04 0.30 6.49
N GLY A 161 12.42 1.07 5.59
CA GLY A 161 11.75 2.33 5.96
C GLY A 161 12.70 3.38 6.55
N ARG A 162 13.93 3.43 6.02
CA ARG A 162 14.99 4.32 6.50
C ARG A 162 14.96 5.67 5.80
N ALA A 163 15.39 6.70 6.51
CA ALA A 163 15.67 7.99 5.89
C ALA A 163 16.73 7.81 4.79
N PRO A 164 16.63 8.56 3.67
CA PRO A 164 17.70 8.60 2.69
C PRO A 164 18.95 9.26 3.29
N ASP A 165 20.12 8.95 2.73
CA ASP A 165 21.42 9.37 3.27
C ASP A 165 21.61 10.91 3.28
N ASP A 166 20.84 11.64 2.46
CA ASP A 166 20.81 13.10 2.38
C ASP A 166 19.73 13.71 3.30
N GLY A 167 19.94 13.57 4.61
CA GLY A 167 18.99 13.96 5.69
C GLY A 167 18.57 15.45 5.79
N THR A 168 18.76 16.26 4.74
CA THR A 168 18.42 17.68 4.68
C THR A 168 17.11 17.99 3.95
N ALA A 169 16.46 17.02 3.32
CA ALA A 169 15.25 17.26 2.55
C ALA A 169 14.03 17.58 3.44
N LEU A 170 13.33 18.69 3.12
CA LEU A 170 12.11 19.12 3.79
C LEU A 170 10.91 18.24 3.44
N ALA A 171 10.93 17.60 2.28
CA ALA A 171 9.94 16.64 1.81
C ALA A 171 10.65 15.38 1.34
N VAL A 172 10.25 14.22 1.85
CA VAL A 172 10.88 12.93 1.50
C VAL A 172 9.82 11.88 1.29
N ARG A 173 9.95 11.11 0.21
CA ARG A 173 9.31 9.80 0.03
C ARG A 173 10.37 8.82 -0.47
N ALA A 174 10.91 7.99 0.43
CA ALA A 174 11.85 6.93 0.10
C ALA A 174 11.12 5.58 0.15
N SER A 175 10.69 5.11 -1.02
CA SER A 175 9.84 3.93 -1.20
C SER A 175 9.68 3.61 -2.70
N TRP A 176 9.24 2.41 -3.02
CA TRP A 176 8.70 2.10 -4.36
C TRP A 176 7.29 2.68 -4.58
N LEU A 177 6.54 2.92 -3.49
CA LEU A 177 5.15 3.42 -3.44
C LEU A 177 5.08 4.79 -2.73
#